data_AF-A0A0G2YD95-F1
#
_entry.id   AF-A0A0G2YD95-F1
#
_cell.length_a   1.000
_cell.length_b   1.000
_cell.length_c   1.000
_cell.angle_alpha   90.00
_cell.angle_beta   90.00
_cell.angle_gamma   90.00
#
_symmetry.space_group_name_H-M   'P 1'
#
loop_
_entity.id
_entity.type
_entity.pdbx_description
1 polymer ?
#
loop_
_entity_poly.entity_id
_entity_poly.type
_entity_poly.pdbx_seq_one_letter_code
_entity_poly.pdbx_strand_id
1 'polypeptide(L)'
;MKISLFCFALCVAIVNASIEKYIDQLTTEIATAKTECAKQVGASVDDVVEVFQGKTPTSKEGKCIISCVLKLFGGQDSNGKINKHAAIGKIEELKPIDTDVYEKFSSVWKSCSEKTSDDNDGCDSAAKLMICLAQEVDKHGISKKLIGL
;
A
#
# COMPACT_ATOMS: atom_id res chain seq x y z
N MET A 1 -24.38 33.23 -4.32
CA MET A 1 -24.21 32.14 -3.32
C MET A 1 -24.59 30.76 -3.86
N LYS A 2 -25.78 30.55 -4.44
CA LYS A 2 -26.22 29.23 -4.96
C LYS A 2 -25.35 28.65 -6.09
N ILE A 3 -24.91 29.48 -7.05
CA ILE A 3 -24.01 29.07 -8.14
C ILE A 3 -22.63 28.63 -7.61
N SER A 4 -22.09 29.37 -6.63
CA SER A 4 -20.82 29.03 -5.98
C SER A 4 -20.91 27.75 -5.16
N LEU A 5 -22.03 27.49 -4.47
CA LEU A 5 -22.28 26.23 -3.76
C LEU A 5 -22.37 25.04 -4.73
N PHE A 6 -23.02 25.22 -5.88
CA PHE A 6 -23.19 24.18 -6.89
C PHE A 6 -21.86 23.80 -7.55
N CYS A 7 -21.03 24.79 -7.92
CA CYS A 7 -19.68 24.55 -8.45
C CYS A 7 -18.79 23.80 -7.46
N PHE A 8 -18.82 24.17 -6.17
CA PHE A 8 -18.03 23.50 -5.14
C PHE A 8 -18.44 22.03 -4.97
N ALA A 9 -19.74 21.75 -4.91
CA ALA A 9 -20.27 20.38 -4.80
C ALA A 9 -19.88 19.50 -6.00
N LEU A 10 -19.91 20.06 -7.23
CA LEU A 10 -19.47 19.37 -8.44
C LEU A 10 -17.97 19.04 -8.42
N CYS A 11 -17.12 19.97 -7.99
CA CYS A 11 -15.68 19.73 -7.89
C CYS A 11 -15.36 18.61 -6.90
N VAL A 12 -16.00 18.60 -5.72
CA VAL A 12 -15.82 17.54 -4.72
C VAL A 12 -16.25 16.17 -5.27
N ALA A 13 -17.38 16.09 -5.96
CA ALA A 13 -17.87 14.85 -6.54
C ALA A 13 -16.91 14.28 -7.62
N ILE A 14 -16.32 15.14 -8.46
CA ILE A 14 -15.37 14.72 -9.51
C ILE A 14 -14.07 14.18 -8.91
N VAL A 15 -13.53 14.85 -7.89
CA VAL A 15 -12.32 14.41 -7.18
C VAL A 15 -12.56 13.05 -6.52
N ASN A 16 -13.67 12.88 -5.81
CA ASN A 16 -14.03 11.62 -5.15
C ASN A 16 -14.14 10.45 -6.15
N ALA A 17 -14.76 10.66 -7.31
CA ALA A 17 -14.86 9.60 -8.33
C ALA A 17 -13.49 9.24 -8.93
N SER A 18 -12.60 10.23 -9.05
CA SER A 18 -11.26 10.06 -9.62
C SER A 18 -10.35 9.29 -8.66
N ILE A 19 -10.40 9.60 -7.36
CA ILE A 19 -9.64 8.86 -6.35
C ILE A 19 -10.17 7.43 -6.18
N GLU A 20 -11.48 7.21 -6.16
CA GLU A 20 -12.06 5.86 -6.07
C GLU A 20 -11.61 4.97 -7.24
N LYS A 21 -11.69 5.50 -8.47
CA LYS A 21 -11.22 4.79 -9.67
C LYS A 21 -9.74 4.43 -9.56
N TYR A 22 -8.91 5.37 -9.12
CA TYR A 22 -7.49 5.13 -8.94
C TYR A 22 -7.20 4.04 -7.90
N ILE A 23 -7.88 4.10 -6.75
CA ILE A 23 -7.73 3.11 -5.67
C ILE A 23 -8.12 1.70 -6.16
N ASP A 24 -9.20 1.57 -6.93
CA ASP A 24 -9.64 0.27 -7.45
C ASP A 24 -8.65 -0.29 -8.49
N GLN A 25 -8.07 0.57 -9.34
CA GLN A 25 -7.01 0.18 -10.27
C GLN A 25 -5.77 -0.31 -9.52
N LEU A 26 -5.28 0.47 -8.55
CA LEU A 26 -4.13 0.10 -7.72
C LEU A 26 -4.37 -1.20 -6.94
N THR A 27 -5.56 -1.38 -6.38
CA THR A 27 -5.93 -2.61 -5.64
C THR A 27 -5.86 -3.83 -6.56
N THR A 28 -6.30 -3.69 -7.81
CA THR A 28 -6.24 -4.76 -8.82
C THR A 28 -4.79 -5.10 -9.20
N GLU A 29 -3.94 -4.09 -9.37
CA GLU A 29 -2.51 -4.29 -9.62
C GLU A 29 -1.83 -4.99 -8.45
N ILE A 30 -2.11 -4.59 -7.21
CA ILE A 30 -1.58 -5.23 -6.01
C ILE A 30 -2.06 -6.69 -5.91
N ALA A 31 -3.35 -6.97 -6.17
CA ALA A 31 -3.88 -8.33 -6.15
C ALA A 31 -3.22 -9.24 -7.21
N THR A 32 -2.94 -8.68 -8.40
CA THR A 32 -2.20 -9.36 -9.46
C THR A 32 -0.77 -9.66 -9.02
N ALA A 33 -0.09 -8.67 -8.42
CA ALA A 33 1.25 -8.83 -7.88
C ALA A 33 1.30 -9.87 -6.74
N LYS A 34 0.33 -9.89 -5.82
CA LYS A 34 0.23 -10.92 -4.77
C LYS A 34 0.15 -12.32 -5.38
N THR A 35 -0.64 -12.50 -6.45
CA THR A 35 -0.77 -13.79 -7.16
C THR A 35 0.55 -14.22 -7.79
N GLU A 36 1.24 -13.30 -8.45
CA GLU A 36 2.53 -13.57 -9.08
C GLU A 36 3.59 -13.91 -8.02
N CYS A 37 3.68 -13.11 -6.97
CA CYS A 37 4.60 -13.29 -5.86
C CYS A 37 4.37 -14.60 -5.10
N ALA A 38 3.12 -15.00 -4.89
CA ALA A 38 2.79 -16.29 -4.28
C ALA A 38 3.42 -17.47 -5.03
N LYS A 39 3.38 -17.44 -6.36
CA LYS A 39 4.01 -18.47 -7.20
C LYS A 39 5.53 -18.41 -7.08
N GLN A 40 6.12 -17.21 -7.12
CA GLN A 40 7.57 -17.04 -7.06
C GLN A 40 8.18 -17.51 -5.74
N VAL A 41 7.49 -17.29 -4.62
CA VAL A 41 7.98 -17.70 -3.29
C VAL A 41 7.56 -19.13 -2.93
N GLY A 42 6.80 -19.82 -3.78
CA GLY A 42 6.33 -21.18 -3.52
C GLY A 42 5.33 -21.26 -2.36
N ALA A 43 4.50 -20.23 -2.17
CA ALA A 43 3.55 -20.15 -1.07
C ALA A 43 2.46 -21.22 -1.16
N SER A 44 2.01 -21.71 0.00
CA SER A 44 0.85 -22.60 0.09
C SER A 44 -0.45 -21.83 -0.19
N VAL A 45 -1.54 -22.57 -0.42
CA VAL A 45 -2.87 -21.96 -0.57
C VAL A 45 -3.27 -21.20 0.68
N ASP A 46 -2.93 -21.71 1.87
CA ASP A 46 -3.27 -21.07 3.14
C ASP A 46 -2.54 -19.73 3.31
N ASP A 47 -1.24 -19.68 2.96
CA ASP A 47 -0.45 -18.44 2.96
C ASP A 47 -1.06 -17.38 2.05
N VAL A 48 -1.50 -17.80 0.86
CA VAL A 48 -2.17 -16.92 -0.11
C VAL A 48 -3.47 -16.39 0.50
N VAL A 49 -4.31 -17.27 1.06
CA VAL A 49 -5.58 -16.86 1.67
C VAL A 49 -5.37 -15.86 2.80
N GLU A 50 -4.39 -16.07 3.67
CA GLU A 50 -4.06 -15.14 4.75
C GLU A 50 -3.69 -13.74 4.23
N VAL A 51 -2.76 -13.67 3.27
CA VAL A 51 -2.27 -12.40 2.71
C VAL A 51 -3.36 -11.67 1.91
N PHE A 52 -4.24 -12.39 1.23
CA PHE A 52 -5.37 -11.78 0.50
C PHE A 52 -6.47 -11.30 1.43
N GLN A 53 -6.66 -11.95 2.58
CA GLN A 53 -7.60 -11.51 3.63
C GLN A 53 -7.04 -10.38 4.49
N GLY A 54 -5.82 -9.92 4.24
CA GLY A 54 -5.18 -8.87 5.02
C GLY A 54 -4.79 -9.29 6.43
N LYS A 55 -4.72 -10.59 6.69
CA LYS A 55 -4.21 -11.12 7.95
C LYS A 55 -2.70 -10.94 8.01
N THR A 56 -2.17 -10.78 9.22
CA THR A 56 -0.73 -10.79 9.43
C THR A 56 -0.19 -12.19 9.19
N PRO A 57 0.62 -12.42 8.14
CA PRO A 57 1.13 -13.77 7.87
C PRO A 57 2.15 -14.17 8.93
N THR A 58 2.04 -15.41 9.42
CA THR A 58 3.00 -15.98 10.38
C THR A 58 4.06 -16.85 9.70
N SER A 59 3.73 -17.45 8.56
CA SER A 59 4.64 -18.25 7.76
C SER A 59 5.71 -17.39 7.09
N LYS A 60 6.83 -18.03 6.70
CA LYS A 60 7.88 -17.33 5.95
C LYS A 60 7.38 -16.93 4.57
N GLU A 61 6.69 -17.85 3.89
CA GLU A 61 6.19 -17.70 2.54
C GLU A 61 5.17 -16.55 2.46
N GLY A 62 4.21 -16.48 3.40
CA GLY A 62 3.24 -15.40 3.46
C GLY A 62 3.89 -14.02 3.65
N LYS A 63 4.90 -13.91 4.53
CA LYS A 63 5.68 -12.67 4.69
C LYS A 63 6.47 -12.33 3.43
N CYS A 64 7.02 -13.33 2.75
CA CYS A 64 7.77 -13.14 1.51
C CYS A 64 6.88 -12.72 0.32
N ILE A 65 5.58 -13.06 0.30
CA ILE A 65 4.62 -12.48 -0.66
C ILE A 65 4.61 -10.95 -0.50
N ILE A 66 4.49 -10.45 0.74
CA ILE A 66 4.47 -9.00 1.02
C ILE A 66 5.79 -8.36 0.56
N SER A 67 6.93 -8.98 0.88
CA SER A 67 8.23 -8.46 0.44
C SER A 67 8.37 -8.39 -1.08
N CYS A 68 7.96 -9.45 -1.78
CA CYS A 68 7.98 -9.48 -3.23
C CYS A 68 7.12 -8.35 -3.84
N VAL A 69 5.91 -8.12 -3.31
CA VAL A 69 5.07 -6.99 -3.75
C VAL A 69 5.77 -5.66 -3.49
N LEU A 70 6.33 -5.44 -2.30
CA LEU A 70 7.07 -4.20 -2.02
C LEU A 70 8.23 -3.98 -2.98
N LYS A 71 8.96 -5.02 -3.38
CA LYS A 71 10.02 -4.92 -4.39
C LYS A 71 9.47 -4.49 -5.76
N LEU A 72 8.36 -5.07 -6.20
CA LEU A 72 7.73 -4.73 -7.49
C LEU A 72 7.30 -3.27 -7.55
N PHE A 73 6.84 -2.71 -6.43
CA PHE A 73 6.38 -1.33 -6.36
C PHE A 73 7.44 -0.34 -5.81
N GLY A 74 8.69 -0.81 -5.62
CA GLY A 74 9.83 0.03 -5.22
C GLY A 74 9.94 0.37 -3.73
N GLY A 75 9.09 -0.22 -2.88
CA GLY A 75 9.12 -0.09 -1.43
C GLY A 75 10.25 -0.88 -0.75
N GLN A 76 10.81 -1.88 -1.45
CA GLN A 76 12.03 -2.59 -1.06
C GLN A 76 13.01 -2.68 -2.23
N ASP A 77 14.30 -2.71 -1.94
CA ASP A 77 15.31 -3.05 -2.94
C ASP A 77 15.40 -4.57 -3.18
N SER A 78 16.25 -4.99 -4.13
CA SER A 78 16.44 -6.41 -4.45
C SER A 78 16.89 -7.25 -3.25
N ASN A 79 17.64 -6.65 -2.32
CA ASN A 79 18.13 -7.28 -1.08
C ASN A 79 17.08 -7.33 0.03
N GLY A 80 15.92 -6.70 -0.16
CA GLY A 80 14.85 -6.65 0.84
C GLY A 80 15.02 -5.52 1.86
N LYS A 81 15.90 -4.56 1.61
CA LYS A 81 16.01 -3.36 2.45
C LYS A 81 14.84 -2.42 2.15
N ILE A 82 14.22 -1.85 3.19
CA ILE A 82 13.11 -0.90 3.00
C ILE A 82 13.65 0.37 2.34
N ASN A 83 12.98 0.80 1.28
CA ASN A 83 13.26 2.08 0.67
C ASN A 83 12.53 3.21 1.42
N LYS A 84 13.23 3.79 2.41
CA LYS A 84 12.68 4.82 3.30
C LYS A 84 12.33 6.13 2.61
N HIS A 85 12.93 6.39 1.44
CA HIS A 85 12.79 7.65 0.71
C HIS A 85 12.00 7.51 -0.59
N ALA A 86 11.79 6.28 -1.09
CA ALA A 86 10.86 6.10 -2.19
C ALA A 86 9.45 6.36 -1.69
N ALA A 87 8.76 7.30 -2.35
CA ALA A 87 7.33 7.10 -2.55
C ALA A 87 7.21 5.79 -3.33
N ILE A 88 6.45 4.82 -2.81
CA ILE A 88 6.02 3.67 -3.62
C ILE A 88 5.59 4.24 -4.97
N GLY A 89 6.17 3.81 -6.09
CA GLY A 89 6.10 4.59 -7.35
C GLY A 89 4.67 4.93 -7.79
N LYS A 90 3.70 4.10 -7.39
CA LYS A 90 2.27 4.35 -7.60
C LYS A 90 1.72 5.52 -6.77
N ILE A 91 2.16 5.71 -5.53
CA ILE A 91 1.65 6.77 -4.65
C ILE A 91 1.93 8.17 -5.21
N GLU A 92 3.01 8.39 -5.98
CA GLU A 92 3.23 9.70 -6.62
C GLU A 92 2.12 10.08 -7.60
N GLU A 93 1.46 9.09 -8.22
CA GLU A 93 0.32 9.29 -9.12
C GLU A 93 -0.92 9.83 -8.40
N LEU A 94 -0.99 9.72 -7.07
CA LEU A 94 -2.07 10.32 -6.26
C LEU A 94 -1.94 11.84 -6.16
N LYS A 95 -0.73 12.40 -6.22
CA LYS A 95 -0.50 13.83 -5.99
C LYS A 95 -1.39 14.74 -6.86
N PRO A 96 -1.54 14.51 -8.19
CA PRO A 96 -2.46 15.28 -9.03
C PRO A 96 -3.94 14.89 -8.90
N ILE A 97 -4.27 13.77 -8.23
CA ILE A 97 -5.65 13.28 -8.05
C ILE A 97 -6.23 13.82 -6.75
N ASP A 98 -5.51 13.60 -5.66
CA ASP A 98 -5.85 14.03 -4.31
C ASP A 98 -4.56 14.28 -3.51
N THR A 99 -4.19 15.55 -3.39
CA THR A 99 -2.96 15.97 -2.71
C THR A 99 -3.00 15.67 -1.21
N ASP A 100 -4.18 15.73 -0.56
CA ASP A 100 -4.31 15.45 0.88
C ASP A 100 -4.05 13.98 1.17
N VAL A 101 -4.62 13.07 0.37
CA VAL A 101 -4.36 11.63 0.49
C VAL A 101 -2.90 11.30 0.20
N TYR A 102 -2.30 11.92 -0.82
CA TYR A 102 -0.86 11.78 -1.11
C TYR A 102 0.02 12.19 0.07
N GLU A 103 -0.21 13.37 0.66
CA GLU A 103 0.59 13.89 1.77
C GLU A 103 0.44 13.02 3.03
N LYS A 104 -0.79 12.65 3.38
CA LYS A 104 -1.07 11.76 4.52
C LYS A 104 -0.40 10.40 4.33
N PHE A 105 -0.57 9.77 3.17
CA PHE A 105 0.05 8.48 2.90
C PHE A 105 1.57 8.58 2.93
N SER A 106 2.17 9.62 2.33
CA SER A 106 3.61 9.83 2.34
C SER A 106 4.16 9.98 3.77
N SER A 107 3.43 10.67 4.64
CA SER A 107 3.76 10.80 6.05
C SER A 107 3.69 9.45 6.78
N VAL A 108 2.65 8.65 6.53
CA VAL A 108 2.50 7.30 7.06
C VAL A 108 3.64 6.39 6.61
N TRP A 109 3.97 6.39 5.31
CA TRP A 109 5.08 5.62 4.75
C TRP A 109 6.40 5.98 5.41
N LYS A 110 6.71 7.28 5.51
CA LYS A 110 7.93 7.75 6.17
C LYS A 110 8.00 7.29 7.63
N SER A 111 6.94 7.51 8.40
CA SER A 111 6.84 7.10 9.81
C SER A 111 7.07 5.60 9.99
N CYS A 112 6.42 4.77 9.18
CA CYS A 112 6.52 3.32 9.28
C CYS A 112 7.85 2.76 8.77
N SER A 113 8.39 3.31 7.68
CA SER A 113 9.69 2.88 7.13
C SER A 113 10.87 3.30 8.01
N GLU A 114 10.78 4.42 8.74
CA GLU A 114 11.79 4.82 9.72
C GLU A 114 11.76 3.92 10.97
N LYS A 115 10.58 3.51 11.43
CA LYS A 115 10.39 2.61 12.58
C LYS A 115 10.74 1.15 12.28
N THR A 116 10.65 0.75 11.02
CA THR A 116 10.97 -0.61 10.59
C THR A 116 12.48 -0.76 10.56
N SER A 117 13.01 -1.66 11.38
CA SER A 117 14.41 -2.06 11.31
C SER A 117 14.67 -2.79 9.99
N ASP A 118 15.82 -2.49 9.38
CA ASP A 118 16.33 -3.30 8.27
C ASP A 118 16.91 -4.58 8.90
N ASP A 119 16.05 -5.57 9.13
CA ASP A 119 16.45 -6.86 9.68
C ASP A 119 17.28 -7.62 8.61
N ASN A 120 18.04 -8.64 9.01
CA ASN A 120 18.72 -9.52 8.06
C ASN A 120 17.75 -10.34 7.18
N ASP A 121 16.44 -10.30 7.45
CA ASP A 121 15.40 -10.92 6.64
C ASP A 121 14.44 -9.86 6.09
N GLY A 122 14.47 -9.68 4.76
CA GLY A 122 13.61 -8.74 4.05
C GLY A 122 12.12 -9.10 4.11
N CYS A 123 11.77 -10.39 4.29
CA CYS A 123 10.39 -10.83 4.45
C CYS A 123 9.81 -10.39 5.80
N ASP A 124 10.57 -10.54 6.88
CA ASP A 124 10.17 -10.08 8.20
C ASP A 124 10.04 -8.55 8.25
N SER A 125 11.01 -7.84 7.66
CA SER A 125 10.97 -6.37 7.56
C SER A 125 9.73 -5.90 6.78
N ALA A 126 9.38 -6.56 5.67
CA ALA A 126 8.19 -6.26 4.90
C ALA A 126 6.89 -6.47 5.69
N ALA A 127 6.79 -7.58 6.43
CA ALA A 127 5.62 -7.88 7.25
C ALA A 127 5.44 -6.85 8.38
N LYS A 128 6.53 -6.47 9.06
CA LYS A 128 6.52 -5.41 10.09
C LYS A 128 6.08 -4.07 9.53
N LEU A 129 6.63 -3.69 8.36
CA LEU A 129 6.23 -2.47 7.67
C LEU A 129 4.73 -2.49 7.36
N MET A 130 4.23 -3.59 6.80
CA MET A 130 2.81 -3.74 6.43
C MET A 130 1.87 -3.64 7.64
N ILE A 131 2.25 -4.21 8.78
CA ILE A 131 1.49 -4.06 10.04
C ILE A 131 1.41 -2.58 10.44
N CYS A 132 2.53 -1.85 10.39
CA CYS A 132 2.54 -0.43 10.71
C CYS A 132 1.66 0.37 9.74
N LEU A 133 1.77 0.12 8.43
CA LEU A 133 0.94 0.78 7.41
C LEU A 133 -0.54 0.54 7.67
N ALA A 134 -0.95 -0.71 7.89
CA ALA A 134 -2.35 -1.06 8.14
C ALA A 134 -2.95 -0.36 9.37
N GLN A 135 -2.14 -0.14 10.41
CA GLN A 135 -2.55 0.58 11.62
C GLN A 135 -2.62 2.09 11.39
N GLU A 136 -1.65 2.67 10.68
CA GLU A 136 -1.57 4.12 10.51
C GLU A 136 -2.53 4.63 9.43
N VAL A 137 -2.71 3.94 8.29
CA VAL A 137 -3.68 4.39 7.26
C VAL A 137 -5.10 4.51 7.83
N ASP A 138 -5.50 3.59 8.71
CA ASP A 138 -6.79 3.60 9.39
C ASP A 138 -6.95 4.82 10.31
N LYS A 139 -5.90 5.15 11.10
CA LYS A 139 -5.89 6.31 12.00
C LYS A 139 -5.96 7.64 11.25
N HIS A 140 -5.41 7.70 10.05
CA HIS A 140 -5.39 8.91 9.21
C HIS A 140 -6.59 9.01 8.25
N GLY A 141 -7.56 8.09 8.34
CA GLY A 141 -8.75 8.09 7.49
C GLY A 141 -8.48 7.76 6.02
N ILE A 142 -7.36 7.07 5.76
CA ILE A 142 -6.93 6.63 4.43
C ILE A 142 -7.51 5.25 4.17
N SER A 143 -8.03 5.02 2.96
CA SER A 143 -8.55 3.70 2.57
C SER A 143 -7.46 2.63 2.63
N LYS A 144 -7.73 1.53 3.35
CA LYS A 144 -6.87 0.33 3.42
C LYS A 144 -6.62 -0.31 2.04
N LYS A 145 -7.52 -0.08 1.08
CA LYS A 145 -7.34 -0.51 -0.32
C LYS A 145 -6.06 0.06 -0.96
N LEU A 146 -5.58 1.22 -0.53
CA LEU A 146 -4.32 1.82 -1.03
C LEU A 146 -3.08 0.97 -0.74
N ILE A 147 -3.14 0.11 0.27
CA ILE A 147 -2.09 -0.87 0.59
C ILE A 147 -2.52 -2.31 0.24
N GLY A 148 -3.61 -2.45 -0.54
CA GLY A 148 -4.14 -3.73 -0.98
C GLY A 148 -4.80 -4.56 0.12
N LEU A 149 -5.38 -3.91 1.13
CA LEU A 149 -6.18 -4.50 2.21
C LEU A 149 -7.67 -4.20 2.08
#